data_AF-A0A429A0A2-F1
#
_entry.id   AF-A0A429A0A2-F1
#
_cell.length_a   1.000
_cell.length_b   1.000
_cell.length_c   1.000
_cell.angle_alpha   90.00
_cell.angle_beta   90.00
_cell.angle_gamma   90.00
#
_symmetry.space_group_name_H-M   'P 1'
#
loop_
_entity.id
_entity.type
_entity.pdbx_description
1 polymer ?
#
loop_
_entity_poly.entity_id
_entity_poly.type
_entity_poly.pdbx_seq_one_letter_code
_entity_poly.pdbx_strand_id
1 'polypeptide(L)'
;MIEIRTEDDGKPVTVNGPHSSEGTRAIAAGIDAAVRMLNYATMPGNDGIVYPATVYSVYGELIAALDKLPQALQQMERWVGEQVSEGAVRENPDYGKHAGDAEAAHATLAGATLAACAQAAKLSEALGRARSAAGGLESVERD
;
A
#
# COMPACT_ATOMS: atom_id res chain seq x y z
N MET A 1 -2.40 18.61 1.73
CA MET A 1 -1.42 17.83 0.95
C MET A 1 -0.52 17.13 1.95
N ILE A 2 -0.46 15.80 1.91
CA ILE A 2 0.50 15.04 2.73
C ILE A 2 1.84 15.16 2.01
N GLU A 3 2.82 15.79 2.65
CA GLU A 3 4.18 15.81 2.14
C GLU A 3 4.98 14.70 2.81
N ILE A 4 5.51 13.79 2.00
CA ILE A 4 6.47 12.78 2.45
C ILE A 4 7.86 13.38 2.27
N ARG A 5 8.67 13.42 3.33
CA ARG A 5 10.01 14.01 3.32
C ARG A 5 11.04 13.00 3.81
N THR A 6 12.25 13.05 3.27
CA THR A 6 13.42 12.29 3.74
C THR A 6 14.27 13.12 4.70
N GLU A 7 15.09 12.46 5.53
CA GLU A 7 15.95 13.13 6.51
C GLU A 7 17.14 13.84 5.82
N ASP A 8 17.58 13.33 4.66
CA ASP A 8 18.82 13.74 3.99
C ASP A 8 18.83 15.18 3.41
N ASP A 9 17.71 15.70 2.91
CA ASP A 9 17.66 17.06 2.32
C ASP A 9 16.41 17.87 2.66
N GLY A 10 15.48 17.28 3.44
CA GLY A 10 14.22 17.89 3.86
C GLY A 10 13.26 18.23 2.72
N LYS A 11 13.56 17.85 1.47
CA LYS A 11 12.69 18.13 0.33
C LYS A 11 11.57 17.09 0.26
N PRO A 12 10.39 17.47 -0.24
CA PRO A 12 9.33 16.52 -0.51
C PRO A 12 9.78 15.48 -1.54
N VAL A 13 9.50 14.22 -1.26
CA VAL A 13 9.62 13.13 -2.23
C VAL A 13 8.56 13.36 -3.32
N THR A 14 8.98 13.28 -4.59
CA THR A 14 8.10 13.48 -5.74
C THR A 14 8.15 12.29 -6.68
N VAL A 15 7.09 12.12 -7.48
CA VAL A 15 6.98 10.99 -8.44
C VAL A 15 8.12 10.96 -9.45
N ASN A 16 8.64 12.12 -9.84
CA ASN A 16 9.75 12.26 -10.80
C ASN A 16 11.09 12.62 -10.12
N GLY A 17 11.12 12.65 -8.79
CA GLY A 17 12.31 13.02 -8.03
C GLY A 17 13.36 11.90 -8.03
N PRO A 18 14.59 12.19 -7.56
CA PRO A 18 15.57 11.14 -7.34
C PRO A 18 14.99 10.08 -6.37
N HIS A 19 15.07 8.81 -6.76
CA HIS A 19 14.65 7.70 -5.91
C HIS A 19 15.85 7.16 -5.13
N SER A 20 15.68 7.02 -3.80
CA SER A 20 16.67 6.43 -2.90
C SER A 20 16.03 5.35 -2.04
N SER A 21 16.85 4.49 -1.43
CA SER A 21 16.36 3.45 -0.51
C SER A 21 15.70 4.03 0.74
N GLU A 22 16.17 5.19 1.22
CA GLU A 22 15.52 5.94 2.29
C GLU A 22 14.18 6.53 1.83
N GLY A 23 14.16 7.21 0.68
CA GLY A 23 12.95 7.79 0.10
C GLY A 23 11.87 6.74 -0.16
N THR A 24 12.26 5.55 -0.64
CA THR A 24 11.33 4.42 -0.86
C THR A 24 10.70 3.96 0.45
N ARG A 25 11.48 3.87 1.54
CA ARG A 25 10.97 3.53 2.88
C ARG A 25 10.09 4.64 3.46
N ALA A 26 10.47 5.91 3.27
CA ALA A 26 9.68 7.05 3.69
C ALA A 26 8.31 7.09 2.98
N ILE A 27 8.24 6.76 1.69
CA ILE A 27 6.98 6.62 0.96
C ILE A 27 6.08 5.55 1.61
N ALA A 28 6.63 4.37 1.90
CA ALA A 28 5.87 3.30 2.53
C ALA A 28 5.36 3.70 3.94
N ALA A 29 6.18 4.37 4.74
CA ALA A 29 5.77 4.92 6.03
C ALA A 29 4.68 6.00 5.89
N GLY A 30 4.72 6.79 4.81
CA GLY A 30 3.68 7.77 4.49
C GLY A 30 2.30 7.14 4.24
N ILE A 31 2.26 5.92 3.66
CA ILE A 31 1.01 5.16 3.48
C ILE A 31 0.40 4.79 4.84
N ASP A 32 1.20 4.29 5.78
CA ASP A 32 0.74 3.98 7.15
C ASP A 32 0.17 5.24 7.83
N ALA A 33 0.91 6.35 7.78
CA ALA A 33 0.46 7.63 8.34
C ALA A 33 -0.85 8.12 7.68
N ALA A 34 -0.99 7.97 6.37
CA ALA A 34 -2.21 8.34 5.64
C ALA A 34 -3.40 7.49 6.07
N VAL A 35 -3.24 6.17 6.21
CA VAL A 35 -4.29 5.27 6.72
C VAL A 35 -4.66 5.64 8.16
N ARG A 36 -3.67 5.96 9.00
CA ARG A 36 -3.92 6.41 10.37
C ARG A 36 -4.72 7.71 10.42
N MET A 37 -4.38 8.70 9.59
CA MET A 37 -5.13 9.95 9.48
C MET A 37 -6.55 9.71 8.97
N LEU A 38 -6.72 8.82 7.98
CA LEU A 38 -8.04 8.42 7.50
C LEU A 38 -8.88 7.83 8.64
N ASN A 39 -8.31 6.90 9.43
CA ASN A 39 -9.00 6.30 10.56
C ASN A 39 -9.48 7.34 11.60
N TYR A 40 -8.67 8.37 11.89
CA TYR A 40 -9.09 9.47 12.76
C TYR A 40 -10.21 10.30 12.13
N ALA A 41 -10.11 10.63 10.85
CA ALA A 41 -11.13 11.39 10.15
C ALA A 41 -12.47 10.65 10.09
N THR A 42 -12.44 9.31 10.00
CA THR A 42 -13.65 8.47 9.93
C THR A 42 -14.16 8.00 11.30
N MET A 43 -13.55 8.44 12.40
CA MET A 43 -13.94 8.02 13.75
C MET A 43 -15.33 8.58 14.13
N PRO A 44 -16.21 7.79 14.77
CA PRO A 44 -17.49 8.29 15.25
C PRO A 44 -17.31 9.50 16.18
N GLY A 45 -18.10 10.56 15.95
CA GLY A 45 -18.01 11.81 16.72
C GLY A 45 -17.07 12.86 16.13
N ASN A 46 -16.35 12.55 15.04
CA ASN A 46 -15.67 13.55 14.21
C ASN A 46 -16.53 13.92 12.98
N ASP A 47 -16.36 15.16 12.50
CA ASP A 47 -17.07 15.68 11.33
C ASP A 47 -16.38 15.33 9.99
N GLY A 48 -15.48 14.34 9.97
CA GLY A 48 -14.73 13.96 8.77
C GLY A 48 -15.57 13.22 7.72
N ILE A 49 -16.75 12.70 8.09
CA ILE A 49 -17.76 12.15 7.17
C ILE A 49 -19.11 12.77 7.53
N VAL A 50 -19.55 13.74 6.72
CA VAL A 50 -20.86 14.40 6.88
C VAL A 50 -21.92 13.81 5.94
N TYR A 51 -21.52 13.38 4.75
CA TYR A 51 -22.42 12.91 3.69
C TYR A 51 -22.04 11.51 3.19
N PRO A 52 -23.01 10.67 2.78
CA PRO A 52 -22.71 9.38 2.15
C PRO A 52 -21.83 9.50 0.90
N ALA A 53 -21.94 10.60 0.15
CA ALA A 53 -21.09 10.90 -1.01
C ALA A 53 -19.58 11.00 -0.65
N THR A 54 -19.24 11.36 0.59
CA THR A 54 -17.86 11.33 1.08
C THR A 54 -17.33 9.90 1.13
N VAL A 55 -18.14 8.95 1.63
CA VAL A 55 -17.77 7.52 1.68
C VAL A 55 -17.56 6.95 0.28
N TYR A 56 -18.46 7.30 -0.66
CA TYR A 56 -18.31 6.93 -2.08
C TYR A 56 -16.96 7.39 -2.66
N SER A 57 -16.58 8.63 -2.37
CA SER A 57 -15.32 9.22 -2.86
C SER A 57 -14.11 8.56 -2.21
N VAL A 58 -14.13 8.37 -0.89
CA VAL A 58 -13.05 7.68 -0.15
C VAL A 58 -12.83 6.27 -0.66
N TYR A 59 -13.90 5.48 -0.88
CA TYR A 59 -13.76 4.15 -1.47
C TYR A 59 -13.17 4.19 -2.88
N GLY A 60 -13.49 5.21 -3.69
CA GLY A 60 -12.90 5.40 -5.02
C GLY A 60 -11.38 5.59 -4.98
N GLU A 61 -10.88 6.41 -4.06
CA GLU A 61 -9.44 6.64 -3.88
C GLU A 61 -8.71 5.38 -3.35
N LEU A 62 -9.34 4.64 -2.43
CA LEU A 62 -8.78 3.38 -1.92
C LEU A 62 -8.70 2.31 -3.01
N ILE A 63 -9.72 2.19 -3.87
CA ILE A 63 -9.69 1.33 -5.07
C ILE A 63 -8.51 1.73 -5.96
N ALA A 64 -8.37 3.03 -6.26
CA ALA A 64 -7.30 3.51 -7.12
C ALA A 64 -5.90 3.22 -6.54
N ALA A 65 -5.73 3.22 -5.21
CA ALA A 65 -4.50 2.82 -4.55
C ALA A 65 -4.26 1.30 -4.64
N LEU A 66 -5.29 0.49 -4.40
CA LEU A 66 -5.22 -0.98 -4.49
C LEU A 66 -4.93 -1.47 -5.91
N ASP A 67 -5.38 -0.77 -6.94
CA ASP A 67 -5.09 -1.14 -8.32
C ASP A 67 -3.61 -0.88 -8.71
N LYS A 68 -2.93 0.03 -8.00
CA LYS A 68 -1.51 0.36 -8.24
C LYS A 68 -0.54 -0.43 -7.36
N LEU A 69 -0.97 -0.80 -6.15
CA LEU A 69 -0.14 -1.51 -5.17
C LEU A 69 0.50 -2.81 -5.74
N PRO A 70 -0.20 -3.66 -6.51
CA PRO A 70 0.39 -4.86 -7.11
C PRO A 70 1.62 -4.58 -7.97
N GLN A 71 1.65 -3.45 -8.68
CA GLN A 71 2.79 -3.08 -9.50
C GLN A 71 4.04 -2.84 -8.65
N ALA A 72 3.91 -2.10 -7.55
CA ALA A 72 5.01 -1.82 -6.63
C ALA A 72 5.51 -3.11 -5.96
N LEU A 73 4.60 -4.00 -5.54
CA LEU A 73 4.96 -5.28 -4.95
C LEU A 73 5.74 -6.19 -5.91
N GLN A 74 5.29 -6.28 -7.17
CA GLN A 74 5.98 -7.06 -8.21
C GLN A 74 7.35 -6.47 -8.58
N GLN A 75 7.49 -5.14 -8.56
CA GLN A 75 8.79 -4.50 -8.78
C GLN A 75 9.80 -4.84 -7.68
N MET A 76 9.38 -4.83 -6.42
CA MET A 76 10.24 -5.22 -5.29
C MET A 76 10.62 -6.70 -5.34
N GLU A 77 9.66 -7.59 -5.65
CA GLU A 77 9.92 -9.02 -5.81
C GLU A 77 10.90 -9.30 -6.94
N ARG A 78 10.70 -8.70 -8.12
CA ARG A 78 11.60 -8.84 -9.26
C ARG A 78 13.02 -8.41 -8.93
N TRP A 79 13.19 -7.27 -8.25
CA TRP A 79 14.50 -6.80 -7.84
C TRP A 79 15.20 -7.83 -6.93
N VAL A 80 14.50 -8.44 -5.97
CA VAL A 80 15.07 -9.51 -5.14
C VAL A 80 15.45 -10.73 -6.00
N GLY A 81 14.61 -11.12 -6.96
CA GLY A 81 14.90 -12.21 -7.88
C GLY A 81 16.15 -11.98 -8.72
N GLU A 82 16.36 -10.75 -9.20
CA GLU A 82 17.58 -10.34 -9.90
C GLU A 82 18.80 -10.52 -8.99
N GLN A 83 18.76 -10.00 -7.75
CA GLN A 83 19.87 -10.15 -6.80
C GLN A 83 20.19 -11.63 -6.48
N VAL A 84 19.18 -12.49 -6.41
CA VAL A 84 19.37 -13.94 -6.20
C VAL A 84 20.01 -14.59 -7.41
N SER A 85 19.55 -14.28 -8.62
CA SER A 85 20.08 -14.82 -9.86
C SER A 85 21.54 -14.45 -10.10
N GLU A 86 21.95 -13.27 -9.63
CA GLU A 86 23.35 -12.80 -9.69
C GLU A 86 24.23 -13.38 -8.59
N GLY A 87 23.66 -14.13 -7.62
CA GLY A 87 24.37 -14.60 -6.44
C GLY A 87 24.80 -13.48 -5.48
N ALA A 88 24.19 -12.30 -5.61
CA ALA A 88 24.53 -11.11 -4.81
C ALA A 88 23.96 -11.16 -3.38
N VAL A 89 22.99 -12.05 -3.13
CA VAL A 89 22.37 -12.23 -1.83
C VAL A 89 22.30 -13.70 -1.44
N ARG A 90 22.25 -13.95 -0.13
CA ARG A 90 21.93 -15.26 0.45
C ARG A 90 20.90 -15.08 1.55
N GLU A 91 20.15 -16.14 1.85
CA GLU A 91 19.36 -16.13 3.07
C GLU A 91 20.30 -16.12 4.29
N ASN A 92 19.93 -15.42 5.36
CA ASN A 92 20.69 -15.47 6.60
C ASN A 92 20.49 -16.85 7.25
N PRO A 93 21.54 -17.64 7.55
CA PRO A 93 21.38 -18.99 8.09
C PRO A 93 20.85 -19.03 9.53
N ASP A 94 20.97 -17.94 10.29
CA ASP A 94 20.57 -17.89 11.71
C ASP A 94 19.08 -17.57 11.90
N TYR A 95 18.47 -16.87 10.92
CA TYR A 95 17.07 -16.42 10.99
C TYR A 95 16.22 -16.82 9.78
N GLY A 96 16.87 -17.31 8.73
CA GLY A 96 16.26 -17.84 7.53
C GLY A 96 15.65 -19.22 7.76
N LYS A 97 14.55 -19.49 7.06
CA LYS A 97 13.84 -20.77 7.17
C LYS A 97 14.30 -21.80 6.14
N HIS A 98 15.21 -21.41 5.25
CA HIS A 98 15.75 -22.23 4.17
C HIS A 98 17.26 -22.48 4.34
N ALA A 99 17.80 -22.31 5.56
CA ALA A 99 19.17 -22.64 5.93
C ALA A 99 20.25 -22.01 5.01
N GLY A 100 20.00 -20.79 4.54
CA GLY A 100 20.94 -20.06 3.66
C GLY A 100 20.62 -20.16 2.17
N ASP A 101 19.61 -20.94 1.77
CA ASP A 101 19.18 -21.09 0.38
C ASP A 101 18.40 -19.86 -0.10
N ALA A 102 19.08 -19.06 -0.95
CA ALA A 102 18.54 -17.84 -1.52
C ALA A 102 17.39 -18.09 -2.51
N GLU A 103 17.44 -19.19 -3.27
CA GLU A 103 16.42 -19.53 -4.27
C GLU A 103 15.13 -19.96 -3.58
N ALA A 104 15.23 -20.79 -2.55
CA ALA A 104 14.08 -21.22 -1.75
C ALA A 104 13.44 -20.04 -0.98
N ALA A 105 14.26 -19.13 -0.45
CA ALA A 105 13.77 -17.90 0.18
C ALA A 105 13.05 -16.99 -0.82
N HIS A 106 13.60 -16.81 -2.02
CA HIS A 106 12.97 -16.06 -3.10
C HIS A 106 11.66 -16.70 -3.56
N ALA A 107 11.60 -18.03 -3.73
CA ALA A 107 10.38 -18.72 -4.12
C ALA A 107 9.24 -18.49 -3.10
N THR A 108 9.57 -18.43 -1.80
CA THR A 108 8.61 -18.03 -0.77
C THR A 108 8.15 -16.59 -0.95
N LEU A 109 9.08 -15.65 -1.13
CA LEU A 109 8.77 -14.24 -1.33
C LEU A 109 7.85 -14.05 -2.54
N ALA A 110 8.17 -14.70 -3.66
CA ALA A 110 7.38 -14.65 -4.89
C ALA A 110 5.96 -15.18 -4.67
N GLY A 111 5.82 -16.34 -4.02
CA GLY A 111 4.50 -16.91 -3.68
C GLY A 111 3.67 -16.00 -2.78
N ALA A 112 4.29 -15.41 -1.75
CA ALA A 112 3.63 -14.48 -0.84
C ALA A 112 3.22 -13.16 -1.55
N THR A 113 4.09 -12.62 -2.40
CA THR A 113 3.82 -11.42 -3.19
C THR A 113 2.67 -11.64 -4.17
N LEU A 114 2.65 -12.79 -4.86
CA LEU A 114 1.55 -13.15 -5.75
C LEU A 114 0.22 -13.25 -4.99
N ALA A 115 0.23 -13.90 -3.82
CA ALA A 115 -0.94 -13.98 -2.95
C ALA A 115 -1.41 -12.59 -2.50
N ALA A 116 -0.49 -11.70 -2.10
CA ALA A 116 -0.81 -10.33 -1.72
C ALA A 116 -1.44 -9.54 -2.87
N CYS A 117 -0.92 -9.66 -4.10
CA CYS A 117 -1.50 -9.03 -5.29
C CYS A 117 -2.94 -9.52 -5.54
N ALA A 118 -3.18 -10.83 -5.41
CA ALA A 118 -4.52 -11.40 -5.55
C ALA A 118 -5.49 -10.90 -4.47
N GLN A 119 -5.02 -10.70 -3.24
CA GLN A 119 -5.85 -10.13 -2.17
C GLN A 119 -6.15 -8.65 -2.37
N ALA A 120 -5.19 -7.88 -2.89
CA ALA A 120 -5.42 -6.47 -3.24
C ALA A 120 -6.54 -6.34 -4.30
N ALA A 121 -6.55 -7.20 -5.32
CA ALA A 121 -7.60 -7.24 -6.33
C ALA A 121 -8.98 -7.57 -5.72
N LYS A 122 -9.06 -8.60 -4.85
CA LYS A 122 -10.31 -8.96 -4.16
C LYS A 122 -10.83 -7.84 -3.26
N LEU A 123 -9.94 -7.12 -2.59
CA LEU A 123 -10.30 -5.98 -1.77
C LEU A 123 -10.80 -4.82 -2.65
N SER A 124 -10.14 -4.55 -3.77
CA SER A 124 -10.58 -3.55 -4.76
C SER A 124 -12.02 -3.84 -5.23
N GLU A 125 -12.31 -5.08 -5.60
CA GLU A 125 -13.67 -5.51 -5.98
C GLU A 125 -14.70 -5.34 -4.84
N ALA A 126 -14.32 -5.69 -3.61
CA ALA A 126 -15.19 -5.54 -2.45
C ALA A 126 -15.50 -4.07 -2.16
N LEU A 127 -14.50 -3.20 -2.24
CA LEU A 127 -14.68 -1.75 -2.13
C LEU A 127 -15.51 -1.20 -3.30
N GLY A 128 -15.39 -1.75 -4.51
CA GLY A 128 -16.23 -1.37 -5.65
C GLY A 128 -17.72 -1.61 -5.40
N ARG A 129 -18.05 -2.75 -4.76
CA ARG A 129 -19.44 -3.03 -4.32
C ARG A 129 -19.89 -2.08 -3.22
N ALA A 130 -19.04 -1.84 -2.21
CA ALA A 130 -19.35 -0.93 -1.11
C ALA A 130 -19.55 0.52 -1.60
N ARG A 131 -18.71 0.98 -2.53
CA ARG A 131 -18.83 2.26 -3.23
C ARG A 131 -20.14 2.37 -3.98
N SER A 132 -20.50 1.35 -4.75
CA SER A 132 -21.77 1.34 -5.49
C SER A 132 -22.98 1.44 -4.55
N ALA A 133 -22.96 0.71 -3.44
CA ALA A 133 -24.00 0.80 -2.42
C ALA A 133 -24.07 2.20 -1.77
N ALA A 134 -22.92 2.78 -1.42
CA ALA A 134 -22.85 4.12 -0.86
C ALA A 134 -23.38 5.20 -1.82
N GLY A 135 -23.18 5.04 -3.13
CA GLY A 135 -23.70 5.95 -4.16
C GLY A 135 -25.23 5.95 -4.28
N GLY A 136 -25.91 4.93 -3.75
CA GLY A 136 -27.37 4.87 -3.67
C GLY A 136 -27.96 5.44 -2.38
N LEU A 137 -27.14 5.94 -1.46
CA LEU A 137 -27.60 6.51 -0.19
C LEU A 137 -27.77 8.02 -0.30
N GLU A 138 -28.91 8.54 0.16
CA GLU A 138 -29.14 9.97 0.33
C GLU A 138 -29.16 10.34 1.82
N SER A 139 -28.77 11.57 2.13
CA SER A 139 -28.94 12.11 3.46
C SER A 139 -30.41 12.46 3.68
N VAL A 140 -30.97 12.03 4.80
CA VAL A 140 -32.27 12.48 5.29
C VAL A 140 -32.05 13.48 6.43
N GLU A 141 -32.80 14.59 6.42
CA GLU A 141 -32.82 15.51 7.56
C GLU A 141 -33.33 14.76 8.79
N ARG A 142 -32.65 14.97 9.93
CA ARG A 142 -33.04 14.41 11.22
C ARG A 142 -33.55 15.55 12.09
N ASP A 143 -34.81 15.46 12.49
CA ASP A 143 -35.48 16.35 13.44
C ASP A 143 -34.81 16.35 14.82
#